data_AF-A0AAV9DKJ4-F1
#
_entry.id   AF-A0AAV9DKJ4-F1
#
_cell.length_a   1.000
_cell.length_b   1.000
_cell.length_c   1.000
_cell.angle_alpha   90.00
_cell.angle_beta   90.00
_cell.angle_gamma   90.00
#
_symmetry.space_group_name_H-M   'P 1'
#
loop_
_entity.id
_entity.type
_entity.pdbx_description
1 polymer ?
#
loop_
_entity_poly.entity_id
_entity_poly.type
_entity_poly.pdbx_seq_one_letter_code
_entity_poly.pdbx_strand_id
1 'polypeptide(L)' 'MSTTNSSSTWSREENKQFEKALAKYDKDTVDRWHNVAKLVGGKSVEEVKRHFDILMEDLRRIDSDQV' A
#
# COMPACT_ATOMS: atom_id res chain seq x y z
N MET A 1 -29.26 7.10 1.98
CA MET A 1 -28.19 8.02 1.53
C MET A 1 -26.88 7.32 1.76
N SER A 2 -26.19 6.94 0.70
CA SER A 2 -24.99 6.11 0.76
C SER A 2 -23.88 6.91 1.45
N THR A 3 -23.54 6.52 2.67
CA THR A 3 -22.32 6.97 3.33
C THR A 3 -21.16 6.37 2.56
N THR A 4 -20.64 7.12 1.58
CA THR A 4 -19.37 6.83 0.91
C THR A 4 -18.29 6.95 1.98
N ASN A 5 -18.08 5.84 2.69
CA ASN A 5 -16.88 5.59 3.46
C ASN A 5 -15.73 5.90 2.50
N SER A 6 -14.99 6.95 2.79
CA SER A 6 -13.88 7.45 1.98
C SER A 6 -12.68 6.51 2.12
N SER A 7 -12.92 5.19 2.12
CA SER A 7 -11.93 4.18 1.81
C SER A 7 -11.57 4.41 0.36
N SER A 8 -10.57 5.27 0.15
CA SER A 8 -9.89 5.55 -1.09
C SER A 8 -9.54 4.21 -1.75
N THR A 9 -10.44 3.66 -2.58
CA THR A 9 -10.25 2.39 -3.26
C THR A 9 -9.03 2.55 -4.15
N TRP A 10 -7.95 1.83 -3.84
CA TRP A 10 -6.72 1.89 -4.60
C TRP A 10 -7.00 1.51 -6.05
N SER A 11 -6.81 2.45 -6.97
CA SER A 11 -6.89 2.17 -8.39
C SER A 11 -5.72 1.29 -8.83
N ARG A 12 -5.87 0.60 -9.98
CA ARG A 12 -4.80 -0.24 -10.52
C ARG A 12 -3.51 0.55 -10.78
N GLU A 13 -3.64 1.81 -11.19
CA GLU A 13 -2.50 2.70 -11.42
C GLU A 13 -1.82 3.09 -10.11
N GLU A 14 -2.58 3.46 -9.07
CA GLU A 14 -2.02 3.75 -7.74
C GLU A 14 -1.33 2.52 -7.14
N ASN A 15 -1.93 1.33 -7.25
CA ASN A 15 -1.34 0.09 -6.75
C ASN A 15 -0.02 -0.22 -7.48
N LYS A 16 0.00 -0.04 -8.81
CA LYS A 16 1.22 -0.24 -9.60
C LYS A 16 2.33 0.74 -9.20
N GLN A 17 2.00 2.01 -8.93
CA GLN A 17 2.98 2.97 -8.42
C GLN A 17 3.45 2.62 -7.02
N PHE A 18 2.56 2.12 -6.16
CA PHE A 18 2.90 1.66 -4.82
C PHE A 18 3.86 0.48 -4.83
N GLU A 19 3.58 -0.56 -5.62
CA GLU A 19 4.48 -1.72 -5.78
C GLU A 19 5.85 -1.28 -6.32
N LYS A 20 5.86 -0.39 -7.32
CA LYS A 20 7.11 0.18 -7.86
C LYS A 20 7.88 0.99 -6.81
N ALA A 21 7.16 1.74 -5.98
CA ALA A 21 7.76 2.50 -4.89
C ALA A 21 8.31 1.57 -3.80
N LEU A 22 7.60 0.50 -3.43
CA LEU A 22 8.08 -0.51 -2.49
C LEU A 22 9.33 -1.23 -3.00
N ALA A 23 9.42 -1.49 -4.31
CA ALA A 23 10.59 -2.08 -4.95
C ALA A 23 11.78 -1.10 -5.02
N LYS A 24 11.51 0.22 -5.10
CA LYS A 24 12.53 1.26 -5.13
C LYS A 24 13.04 1.62 -3.72
N TYR A 25 12.15 1.68 -2.75
CA TYR A 25 12.43 2.05 -1.37
C TYR A 25 12.36 0.80 -0.51
N ASP A 26 13.53 0.23 -0.23
CA ASP A 26 13.66 -0.95 0.64
C ASP A 26 13.44 -0.59 2.12
N LYS A 27 13.47 -1.59 3.01
CA LYS A 27 13.25 -1.43 4.46
C LYS A 27 14.29 -0.53 5.14
N ASP A 28 15.47 -0.38 4.55
CA ASP A 28 16.56 0.48 5.03
C ASP A 28 16.35 1.97 4.66
N THR A 29 15.35 2.28 3.83
CA THR A 29 15.08 3.66 3.43
C THR A 29 14.48 4.44 4.59
N VAL A 30 15.24 5.39 5.12
CA VAL A 30 14.71 6.43 6.02
C VAL A 30 13.55 7.14 5.30
N ASP A 31 12.40 7.26 5.96
CA ASP A 31 11.18 7.85 5.38
C ASP A 31 10.62 7.11 4.15
N ARG A 32 10.81 5.78 4.08
CA ARG A 32 10.20 4.89 3.06
C ARG A 32 8.75 5.27 2.74
N TRP A 33 7.90 5.40 3.75
CA TRP A 33 6.47 5.64 3.57
C TRP A 33 6.15 7.03 3.01
N HIS A 34 6.90 8.07 3.41
CA HIS A 34 6.77 9.41 2.82
C HIS A 34 7.14 9.40 1.34
N ASN A 35 8.21 8.69 0.98
CA ASN A 35 8.64 8.55 -0.40
C ASN A 35 7.63 7.75 -1.24
N VAL A 36 7.06 6.68 -0.69
CA VAL A 36 6.01 5.89 -1.36
C VAL A 36 4.75 6.73 -1.58
N ALA A 37 4.27 7.44 -0.56
CA ALA A 37 3.11 8.34 -0.67
C ALA A 37 3.32 9.41 -1.75
N LYS A 38 4.53 9.98 -1.80
CA LYS A 38 4.92 10.97 -2.82
C LYS A 38 4.95 10.38 -4.23
N LEU A 39 5.34 9.12 -4.39
CA LEU A 39 5.45 8.45 -5.69
C LEU A 39 4.09 7.99 -6.22
N VAL A 40 3.22 7.50 -5.33
CA VAL A 40 1.83 7.16 -5.65
C VAL A 40 1.07 8.41 -6.06
N GLY A 41 1.23 9.51 -5.31
CA GLY A 41 0.54 10.78 -5.55
C GLY A 41 -0.93 10.69 -5.16
N GLY A 42 -1.38 11.57 -4.27
CA GLY A 42 -2.79 11.61 -3.84
C GLY A 42 -3.17 10.64 -2.71
N LYS A 43 -2.21 9.91 -2.15
CA LYS A 43 -2.39 9.07 -0.95
C LYS A 43 -1.51 9.57 0.19
N SER A 44 -2.03 9.53 1.40
CA SER A 44 -1.29 9.89 2.62
C SER A 44 -0.42 8.75 3.10
N VAL A 45 0.62 9.06 3.90
CA VAL A 45 1.51 8.06 4.52
C VAL A 45 0.73 7.01 5.30
N GLU A 46 -0.34 7.41 5.98
CA GLU A 46 -1.21 6.52 6.76
C GLU A 46 -2.00 5.54 5.86
N GLU A 47 -2.51 6.02 4.71
CA GLU A 47 -3.19 5.17 3.73
C GLU A 47 -2.23 4.15 3.10
N VAL A 48 -1.01 4.59 2.80
CA VAL A 48 0.05 3.74 2.26
C VAL A 48 0.43 2.63 3.25
N LYS A 49 0.61 2.97 4.54
CA LYS A 49 0.90 1.99 5.59
C LYS A 49 -0.23 0.98 5.74
N ARG A 50 -1.47 1.45 5.86
CA ARG A 50 -2.65 0.57 5.95
C ARG A 50 -2.75 -0.37 4.76
N HIS A 51 -2.51 0.12 3.55
CA HIS A 51 -2.53 -0.72 2.34
C HIS A 51 -1.41 -1.77 2.35
N PHE A 52 -0.23 -1.40 2.85
CA PHE A 52 0.87 -2.35 3.04
C PHE A 52 0.54 -3.43 4.07
N ASP A 53 -0.07 -3.09 5.20
CA ASP A 53 -0.47 -4.07 6.22
C ASP A 53 -1.48 -5.08 5.65
N ILE A 54 -2.45 -4.62 4.85
CA ILE A 54 -3.41 -5.49 4.16
C ILE A 54 -2.69 -6.41 3.17
N LEU A 55 -1.76 -5.89 2.37
CA LEU A 55 -0.96 -6.70 1.43
C LEU A 55 -0.14 -7.76 2.18
N MET A 56 0.47 -7.40 3.31
CA MET A 56 1.24 -8.32 4.14
C MET A 56 0.36 -9.40 4.77
N GLU A 57 -0.85 -9.05 5.21
CA GLU A 57 -1.82 -10.02 5.72
C GLU A 57 -2.25 -10.99 4.62
N ASP A 58 -2.56 -10.49 3.42
CA ASP A 58 -2.93 -11.31 2.26
C ASP A 58 -1.80 -12.30 1.88
N LEU A 59 -0.55 -11.82 1.81
CA LEU A 59 0.62 -12.67 1.57
C LEU A 59 0.81 -13.73 2.65
N ARG A 60 0.60 -13.37 3.93
CA ARG A 60 0.68 -14.34 5.04
C ARG A 60 -0.41 -15.40 4.97
N ARG A 61 -1.62 -15.02 4.54
CA ARG A 61 -2.73 -15.96 4.36
C ARG A 61 -2.46 -16.91 3.19
N ILE A 62 -1.96 -16.40 2.06
CA ILE A 62 -1.58 -17.24 0.91
C ILE A 62 -0.48 -18.24 1.27
N ASP A 63 0.53 -17.84 2.05
CA ASP A 63 1.59 -18.73 2.52
C ASP A 63 1.05 -19.82 3.49
N SER A 64 -0.02 -19.50 4.22
CA SER A 64 -0.65 -20.41 5.18
C SER A 64 -1.61 -21.44 4.54
N ASP A 65 -2.02 -21.22 3.29
CA ASP A 65 -2.90 -22.13 2.53
C ASP A 65 -2.11 -23.16 1.67
N GLN A 66 -0.79 -23.25 1.84
CA GLN A 66 0.02 -24.37 1.35
C GLN A 66 0.33 -25.37 2.48
N VAL A 67 -0.65 -26.19 2.86
CA VAL A 67 -0.45 -27.43 3.63
C VAL A 67 -1.09 -28.63 2.96
#